data_AF-A0A839V911-F1
#
_entry.id   AF-A0A839V911-F1
#
_cell.length_a   1.000
_cell.length_b   1.000
_cell.length_c   1.000
_cell.angle_alpha   90.00
_cell.angle_beta   90.00
_cell.angle_gamma   90.00
#
_symmetry.space_group_name_H-M   'P 1'
#
loop_
_entity.id
_entity.type
_entity.pdbx_description
1 polymer ?
#
loop_
_entity_poly.entity_id
_entity_poly.type
_entity_poly.pdbx_seq_one_letter_code
_entity_poly.pdbx_strand_id
1 'polypeptide(L)'
;MTIQLDERVTGAALMRFLRERGVADSCPMCGTHMSTSVHDPAGVLEDEAPAVRVIHVMDDGSRRGYGEFLRVCPSCGFIHYIRDIEVLAYLDEEGDNG
;
A
#
# COMPACT_ATOMS: atom_id res chain seq x y z
N MET A 1 -14.76 -3.87 7.60
CA MET A 1 -13.36 -3.65 7.16
C MET A 1 -12.43 -4.30 8.16
N THR A 2 -11.48 -5.10 7.69
CA THR A 2 -10.45 -5.72 8.54
C THR A 2 -9.08 -5.25 8.09
N ILE A 3 -8.24 -4.85 9.04
CA ILE A 3 -6.84 -4.51 8.78
C ILE A 3 -6.00 -5.79 8.92
N GLN A 4 -5.21 -6.10 7.90
CA GLN A 4 -4.22 -7.16 7.94
C GLN A 4 -2.83 -6.56 7.67
N LEU A 5 -1.82 -7.11 8.31
CA LEU A 5 -0.43 -6.80 8.02
C LEU A 5 0.12 -7.95 7.18
N ASP A 6 0.68 -7.64 6.02
CA ASP A 6 1.49 -8.59 5.24
C ASP A 6 2.94 -8.14 5.39
N GLU A 7 3.72 -8.88 6.18
CA GLU A 7 5.12 -8.53 6.48
C GLU A 7 6.02 -8.52 5.24
N ARG A 8 5.56 -9.12 4.13
CA ARG A 8 6.29 -9.10 2.84
C ARG A 8 6.14 -7.77 2.10
N VAL A 9 5.09 -7.02 2.39
CA VAL A 9 4.81 -5.74 1.72
C VAL A 9 5.17 -4.61 2.67
N THR A 10 6.35 -4.02 2.50
CA THR A 10 6.78 -2.82 3.25
C THR A 10 6.38 -1.53 2.53
N GLY A 11 6.51 -0.39 3.21
CA GLY A 11 6.38 0.93 2.58
C GLY A 11 7.33 1.09 1.38
N ALA A 12 8.59 0.67 1.52
CA ALA A 12 9.62 0.70 0.49
C ALA A 12 9.26 -0.18 -0.70
N ALA A 13 8.77 -1.41 -0.45
CA ALA A 13 8.30 -2.32 -1.49
C ALA A 13 7.14 -1.70 -2.31
N LEU A 14 6.17 -1.08 -1.63
CA LEU A 14 5.06 -0.42 -2.29
C LEU A 14 5.52 0.80 -3.12
N MET A 15 6.44 1.60 -2.59
CA MET A 15 7.00 2.76 -3.30
C MET A 15 7.80 2.32 -4.54
N ARG A 16 8.55 1.22 -4.46
CA ARG A 16 9.26 0.64 -5.60
C ARG A 16 8.29 0.19 -6.69
N PHE A 17 7.28 -0.61 -6.33
CA PHE A 17 6.21 -1.03 -7.23
C PHE A 17 5.57 0.15 -7.97
N LEU A 18 5.19 1.20 -7.25
CA LEU A 18 4.54 2.38 -7.82
C LEU A 18 5.44 3.14 -8.81
N ARG A 19 6.73 3.29 -8.46
CA ARG A 19 7.72 3.93 -9.33
C ARG A 19 7.87 3.19 -10.65
N GLU A 20 7.95 1.87 -10.61
CA GLU A 20 8.06 1.04 -11.82
C GLU A 20 6.80 1.09 -12.69
N ARG A 21 5.63 1.28 -12.06
CA ARG A 21 4.36 1.54 -12.76
C ARG A 21 4.24 2.99 -13.27
N GLY A 22 5.27 3.83 -13.10
CA GLY A 22 5.27 5.23 -13.52
C GLY A 22 4.32 6.12 -12.71
N VAL A 23 3.93 5.67 -11.51
CA VAL A 23 3.06 6.44 -10.63
C VAL A 23 3.90 7.42 -9.82
N ALA A 24 3.60 8.71 -9.95
CA ALA A 24 4.31 9.75 -9.20
C ALA A 24 4.05 9.67 -7.68
N ASP A 25 5.01 10.21 -6.94
CA ASP A 25 4.93 10.38 -5.49
C ASP A 25 4.17 11.65 -5.09
N SER A 26 3.89 12.54 -6.05
CA SER A 26 3.10 13.74 -5.83
C SER A 26 1.61 13.44 -5.85
N CYS A 27 0.88 14.13 -4.98
CA CYS A 27 -0.57 14.10 -4.94
C CYS A 27 -1.12 14.75 -6.22
N PRO A 28 -2.03 14.08 -6.95
CA PRO A 28 -2.61 14.62 -8.18
C PRO A 28 -3.49 15.86 -7.94
N MET A 29 -3.89 16.13 -6.70
CA MET A 29 -4.78 17.25 -6.35
C MET A 29 -4.01 18.52 -5.98
N CYS A 30 -2.92 18.40 -5.21
CA CYS A 30 -2.22 19.58 -4.66
C CYS A 30 -0.70 19.55 -4.87
N GLY A 31 -0.14 18.55 -5.54
CA GLY A 31 1.29 18.41 -5.84
C GLY A 31 2.17 18.01 -4.65
N THR A 32 1.66 18.01 -3.43
CA THR A 32 2.40 17.58 -2.22
C THR A 32 2.71 16.09 -2.25
N HIS A 33 3.81 15.66 -1.62
CA HIS A 33 4.15 14.24 -1.48
C HIS A 33 3.04 13.41 -0.83
N MET A 34 2.81 12.20 -1.34
CA MET A 34 1.87 11.23 -0.78
C MET A 34 2.58 10.31 0.21
N SER A 35 1.99 10.09 1.38
CA SER A 35 2.50 9.18 2.41
C SER A 35 1.87 7.79 2.25
N THR A 36 2.69 6.75 2.31
CA THR A 36 2.24 5.35 2.36
C THR A 36 1.75 4.98 3.75
N SER A 37 0.61 4.31 3.85
CA SER A 37 0.12 3.81 5.14
C SER A 37 0.86 2.55 5.56
N VAL A 38 1.64 2.68 6.63
CA VAL A 38 2.43 1.60 7.24
C VAL A 38 2.09 1.44 8.72
N HIS A 39 2.39 0.26 9.27
CA HIS A 39 2.24 -0.03 10.69
C HIS A 39 3.60 0.07 11.41
N ASP A 40 3.95 1.26 11.85
CA ASP A 40 5.16 1.53 12.65
C ASP A 40 4.81 2.26 13.97
N PRO A 41 4.26 1.55 14.97
CA PRO A 41 3.85 2.17 16.22
C PRO A 41 5.04 2.73 17.04
N ALA A 42 6.25 2.22 16.81
CA ALA A 42 7.46 2.67 17.50
C ALA A 42 8.17 3.81 16.75
N GLY A 43 7.89 4.01 15.46
CA GLY A 43 8.50 5.04 14.62
C GLY A 43 9.96 4.75 14.29
N VAL A 44 10.36 3.47 14.23
CA VAL A 44 11.77 3.06 14.05
C VAL A 44 12.02 2.34 12.72
N LEU A 45 10.96 1.90 12.04
CA LEU A 45 11.04 1.12 10.81
C LEU A 45 10.90 2.01 9.57
N GLU A 46 10.24 3.17 9.69
CA GLU A 46 10.03 4.12 8.60
C GLU A 46 9.47 3.42 7.33
N ASP A 47 10.19 3.47 6.20
CA ASP A 47 9.77 2.85 4.94
C ASP A 47 9.85 1.31 4.98
N GLU A 48 10.61 0.71 5.90
CA GLU A 48 10.67 -0.75 6.08
C GLU A 48 9.50 -1.30 6.89
N ALA A 49 8.64 -0.43 7.42
CA ALA A 49 7.45 -0.85 8.15
C ALA A 49 6.45 -1.59 7.23
N PRO A 50 5.76 -2.64 7.73
CA PRO A 50 4.73 -3.34 6.96
C PRO A 50 3.61 -2.39 6.52
N ALA A 51 3.25 -2.43 5.24
CA ALA A 51 2.15 -1.69 4.67
C ALA A 51 0.81 -2.19 5.22
N VAL A 52 -0.10 -1.25 5.48
CA VAL A 52 -1.43 -1.56 6.01
C VAL A 52 -2.31 -2.06 4.86
N ARG A 53 -2.69 -3.34 4.91
CA ARG A 53 -3.62 -3.95 3.95
C ARG A 53 -5.05 -3.88 4.48
N VAL A 54 -5.94 -3.32 3.68
CA VAL A 54 -7.36 -3.17 3.98
C VAL A 54 -8.16 -4.25 3.25
N ILE A 55 -8.90 -5.06 4.01
CA ILE A 55 -9.83 -6.05 3.47
C ILE A 55 -11.26 -5.58 3.69
N HIS A 56 -12.01 -5.43 2.60
CA HIS A 56 -13.44 -5.13 2.65
C HIS A 56 -14.23 -6.43 2.89
N VAL A 57 -15.00 -6.41 3.97
CA VAL A 57 -15.91 -7.49 4.37
C VAL A 57 -17.31 -6.95 4.17
N MET A 58 -18.12 -7.68 3.41
CA MET A 58 -19.51 -7.36 3.09
C MET A 58 -20.43 -7.75 4.26
N ASP A 59 -21.68 -7.30 4.24
CA ASP A 59 -22.65 -7.53 5.32
C ASP A 59 -22.98 -9.02 5.55
N ASP A 60 -22.82 -9.86 4.51
CA ASP A 60 -22.99 -11.31 4.57
C ASP A 60 -21.73 -12.06 5.07
N GLY A 61 -20.69 -11.33 5.46
CA GLY A 61 -19.40 -11.89 5.90
C GLY A 61 -18.47 -12.31 4.76
N SER A 62 -18.90 -12.20 3.50
CA SER A 62 -18.03 -12.46 2.33
C SER A 62 -16.99 -11.35 2.16
N ARG A 63 -15.90 -11.66 1.45
CA ARG A 63 -14.87 -10.69 1.08
C ARG A 63 -15.05 -10.28 -0.36
N ARG A 64 -14.70 -9.03 -0.70
CA ARG A 64 -14.79 -8.46 -2.06
C ARG A 64 -13.88 -9.17 -3.10
N GLY A 65 -13.09 -10.16 -2.68
CA GLY A 65 -12.19 -10.95 -3.52
C GLY A 65 -10.78 -10.39 -3.65
N TYR A 66 -10.53 -9.17 -3.17
CA TYR A 66 -9.22 -8.52 -3.15
C TYR A 66 -9.11 -7.54 -1.98
N GLY A 67 -7.89 -7.18 -1.62
CA GLY A 67 -7.55 -6.16 -0.62
C GLY A 67 -6.91 -4.94 -1.25
N GLU A 68 -6.68 -3.92 -0.44
CA GLU A 68 -6.16 -2.64 -0.90
C GLU A 68 -5.04 -2.16 0.03
N PHE A 69 -3.93 -1.71 -0.55
CA PHE A 69 -3.00 -0.80 0.12
C PHE A 69 -3.42 0.63 -0.19
N LEU A 70 -2.93 1.59 0.60
CA LEU A 70 -3.30 2.99 0.37
C LEU A 70 -2.16 3.97 0.64
N ARG A 71 -2.18 5.06 -0.13
CA ARG A 71 -1.40 6.27 0.13
C ARG A 71 -2.34 7.43 0.40
N VAL A 72 -1.96 8.31 1.33
CA VAL A 72 -2.73 9.48 1.73
C VAL A 72 -1.90 10.73 1.51
N CYS A 73 -2.49 11.76 0.91
CA CYS A 73 -1.89 13.09 0.90
C CYS A 73 -2.11 13.75 2.27
N PRO A 74 -1.06 14.05 3.05
CA PRO A 74 -1.20 14.67 4.36
C PRO A 74 -1.71 16.12 4.29
N SER A 75 -1.63 16.76 3.11
CA SER A 75 -2.05 18.15 2.91
C SER A 75 -3.55 18.28 2.60
N CYS A 76 -4.06 17.50 1.64
CA CYS A 76 -5.45 17.64 1.16
C CYS A 76 -6.36 16.43 1.44
N GLY A 77 -5.83 15.35 2.03
CA GLY A 77 -6.61 14.16 2.36
C GLY A 77 -6.96 13.26 1.17
N PHE A 78 -6.43 13.52 -0.03
CA PHE A 78 -6.62 12.63 -1.18
C PHE A 78 -6.07 11.23 -0.87
N ILE A 79 -6.89 10.20 -1.11
CA ILE A 79 -6.55 8.79 -0.89
C ILE A 79 -6.37 8.11 -2.25
N HIS A 80 -5.25 7.43 -2.41
CA HIS A 80 -4.97 6.58 -3.56
C HIS A 80 -4.98 5.11 -3.11
N TYR A 81 -5.95 4.36 -3.60
CA TYR A 81 -6.07 2.92 -3.37
C TYR A 81 -5.25 2.14 -4.40
N ILE A 82 -4.53 1.12 -3.93
CA ILE A 82 -3.65 0.27 -4.72
C ILE A 82 -4.12 -1.16 -4.52
N ARG A 83 -4.40 -1.90 -5.60
CA ARG A 83 -4.88 -3.27 -5.51
C ARG A 83 -3.76 -4.18 -5.00
N ASP A 84 -4.02 -4.92 -3.94
CA ASP A 84 -3.03 -5.78 -3.32
C ASP A 84 -2.49 -6.87 -4.25
N ILE A 85 -3.35 -7.45 -5.09
CA ILE A 85 -2.99 -8.52 -6.03
C ILE A 85 -1.90 -8.10 -7.01
N GLU A 86 -1.88 -6.83 -7.43
CA GLU A 86 -0.85 -6.33 -8.36
C GLU A 86 0.50 -6.15 -7.66
N VAL A 87 0.48 -5.76 -6.39
CA VAL A 87 1.69 -5.61 -5.57
C VAL A 87 2.24 -6.99 -5.21
N LEU A 88 1.38 -7.93 -4.84
CA LEU A 88 1.78 -9.29 -4.49
C LEU A 88 2.36 -10.03 -5.71
N ALA A 89 1.72 -9.93 -6.88
CA ALA A 89 2.25 -10.53 -8.10
C ALA A 89 3.62 -9.94 -8.48
N TYR A 90 3.80 -8.63 -8.31
CA TYR A 90 5.08 -7.96 -8.53
C TYR A 90 6.19 -8.50 -7.61
N LEU A 91 5.89 -8.69 -6.32
CA LEU A 91 6.87 -9.23 -5.37
C LEU A 91 7.21 -10.70 -5.63
N ASP A 92 6.24 -11.49 -6.08
CA ASP A 92 6.49 -12.89 -6.47
C ASP A 92 7.40 -12.94 -7.72
N GLU A 93 7.18 -12.06 -8.71
CA GLU A 93 8.05 -11.93 -9.90
C GLU A 93 9.47 -11.44 -9.58
N GLU A 94 9.64 -10.55 -8.59
CA GLU A 94 10.97 -10.15 -8.10
C GLU A 94 11.69 -11.30 -7.39
N GLY A 95 10.96 -12.11 -6.60
CA GLY A 95 11.51 -13.25 -5.87
C GLY A 95 12.04 -14.38 -6.75
N ASP A 96 11.44 -14.58 -7.93
CA ASP A 96 11.86 -15.59 -8.91
C ASP A 96 13.09 -15.17 -9.75
N ASN A 97 13.52 -13.90 -9.66
CA ASN A 97 14.69 -13.37 -10.37
C ASN A 97 15.94 -13.20 -9.46
N GLY A 98 15.91 -13.76 -8.24
CA GLY A 98 16.99 -13.73 -7.23
C GLY A 98 17.89 -14.95 -7.21
#